data_AF-B7S8N1-F1
#
_entry.id   AF-B7S8N1-F1
#
_cell.length_a   1.000
_cell.length_b   1.000
_cell.length_c   1.000
_cell.angle_alpha   90.00
_cell.angle_beta   90.00
_cell.angle_gamma   90.00
#
_symmetry.space_group_name_H-M   'P 1'
#
loop_
_entity.id
_entity.type
_entity.pdbx_description
1 polymer ?
#
loop_
_entity_poly.entity_id
_entity_poly.type
_entity_poly.pdbx_seq_one_letter_code
_entity_poly.pdbx_strand_id
1 'polypeptide(L)'
;MAAISTPFYRVRDYVHRARDPRYSEMIHQEHLMIINIPIVDTCINFLLPQNQDKNRYPDYPCWDMSRVVLRSNKGSDFINANYVAGFDMSAKFIATQEPMPSTFNDFWAMAWQENSRVIVMLNGTEQQQQVQNLKYFSPNQDLTIITEFIIKKERIKLKPHYTQTTLKVIHIQTGESRLIHHFKYLDWLETGVPDVKTFLDFMIAVNRKDQQYFRKVVQVNQLLPGPIIVHGNKGIGRTAAYCVADICMYQLVHTASISVPTAVIKVRQQRRFSIQTPNHYIFVNNVIVHFLVTLRSNITMFTELRSHLMKSDLDNMFKS
;
A
#
# COMPACT_ATOMS: atom_id res chain seq x y z
N MET A 1 -6.21 -10.48 27.27
CA MET A 1 -6.07 -11.20 25.98
C MET A 1 -4.80 -12.01 26.05
N ALA A 2 -4.87 -13.34 25.86
CA ALA A 2 -3.66 -14.14 25.72
C ALA A 2 -2.89 -13.61 24.49
N ALA A 3 -1.63 -13.22 24.69
CA ALA A 3 -0.77 -12.87 23.57
C ALA A 3 -0.61 -14.13 22.72
N ILE A 4 -1.24 -14.16 21.56
CA ILE A 4 -0.98 -15.21 20.58
C ILE A 4 0.48 -15.05 20.19
N SER A 5 1.32 -15.96 20.69
CA SER A 5 2.73 -16.02 20.32
C SER A 5 2.79 -16.31 18.83
N THR A 6 3.12 -15.27 18.06
CA THR A 6 3.30 -15.41 16.61
C THR A 6 4.74 -15.85 16.36
N PRO A 7 4.95 -16.85 15.50
CA PRO A 7 6.29 -17.40 15.32
C PRO A 7 7.19 -16.36 14.64
N PHE A 8 8.37 -16.16 15.21
CA PHE A 8 9.45 -15.39 14.61
C PHE A 8 10.53 -16.34 14.10
N TYR A 9 10.88 -16.20 12.83
CA TYR A 9 11.87 -17.05 12.18
C TYR A 9 13.12 -16.24 11.85
N ARG A 10 14.30 -16.84 12.02
CA ARG A 10 15.51 -16.32 11.34
C ARG A 10 15.40 -16.65 9.84
N VAL A 11 16.13 -15.91 9.00
CA VAL A 11 16.12 -16.12 7.53
C VAL A 11 16.32 -17.58 7.13
N ARG A 12 17.31 -18.26 7.75
CA ARG A 12 17.62 -19.67 7.46
C ARG A 12 16.41 -20.57 7.72
N ASP A 13 15.75 -20.39 8.86
CA ASP A 13 14.64 -21.24 9.29
C ASP A 13 13.40 -20.99 8.44
N TYR A 14 13.16 -19.74 8.04
CA TYR A 14 12.06 -19.38 7.16
C TYR A 14 12.22 -20.00 5.75
N VAL A 15 13.44 -20.00 5.19
CA VAL A 15 13.72 -20.65 3.90
C VAL A 15 13.59 -22.17 4.00
N HIS A 16 14.02 -22.79 5.11
CA HIS A 16 13.85 -24.22 5.34
C HIS A 16 12.39 -24.62 5.50
N ARG A 17 11.60 -23.79 6.19
CA ARG A 17 10.14 -23.96 6.32
C ARG A 17 9.46 -24.09 4.96
N ALA A 18 9.88 -23.29 3.96
CA ALA A 18 9.33 -23.33 2.60
C ALA A 18 9.62 -24.62 1.82
N ARG A 19 10.53 -25.48 2.32
CA ARG A 19 10.88 -26.77 1.73
C ARG A 19 10.25 -27.95 2.46
N ASP A 20 9.55 -27.71 3.57
CA ASP A 20 8.85 -28.78 4.31
C ASP A 20 7.71 -29.34 3.42
N PRO A 21 7.57 -30.67 3.27
CA PRO A 21 6.48 -31.27 2.52
C PRO A 21 5.08 -30.84 2.99
N ARG A 22 4.94 -30.40 4.24
CA ARG A 22 3.70 -29.90 4.84
C ARG A 22 3.55 -28.38 4.76
N TYR A 23 4.42 -27.69 4.04
CA TYR A 23 4.43 -26.22 3.97
C TYR A 23 3.05 -25.63 3.63
N SER A 24 2.36 -26.20 2.64
CA SER A 24 1.01 -25.75 2.26
C SER A 24 0.04 -25.83 3.44
N GLU A 25 -0.01 -26.98 4.13
CA GLU A 25 -0.88 -27.18 5.30
C GLU A 25 -0.53 -26.21 6.42
N MET A 26 0.76 -26.05 6.72
CA MET A 26 1.24 -25.13 7.76
C MET A 26 0.81 -23.68 7.49
N ILE A 27 0.91 -23.23 6.25
CA ILE A 27 0.55 -21.86 5.84
C ILE A 27 -0.97 -21.65 5.89
N HIS A 28 -1.77 -22.65 5.50
CA HIS A 28 -3.22 -22.60 5.63
C HIS A 28 -3.67 -22.54 7.10
N GLN A 29 -3.11 -23.40 7.95
CA GLN A 29 -3.43 -23.38 9.39
C GLN A 29 -3.00 -22.07 10.06
N GLU A 30 -1.82 -21.54 9.71
CA GLU A 30 -1.37 -20.23 10.19
C GLU A 30 -2.33 -19.10 9.76
N HIS A 31 -2.80 -19.11 8.51
CA HIS A 31 -3.81 -18.17 8.03
C HIS A 31 -5.13 -18.29 8.80
N LEU A 32 -5.63 -19.52 9.00
CA LEU A 32 -6.85 -19.80 9.77
C LEU A 32 -6.74 -19.27 11.20
N MET A 33 -5.59 -19.45 11.85
CA MET A 33 -5.36 -18.89 13.18
C MET A 33 -5.43 -17.35 13.15
N ILE A 34 -4.80 -16.69 12.18
CA ILE A 34 -4.77 -15.23 12.05
C ILE A 34 -6.17 -14.63 11.81
N ILE A 35 -6.96 -15.21 10.92
CA ILE A 35 -8.27 -14.64 10.58
C ILE A 35 -9.29 -14.78 11.72
N ASN A 36 -9.11 -15.78 12.59
CA ASN A 36 -9.95 -16.04 13.75
C ASN A 36 -9.52 -15.23 15.00
N ILE A 37 -8.45 -14.43 14.92
CA ILE A 37 -8.07 -13.53 16.00
C ILE A 37 -9.12 -12.41 16.11
N PRO A 38 -9.80 -12.28 17.27
CA PRO A 38 -10.72 -11.18 17.49
C PRO A 38 -9.94 -9.88 17.58
N ILE A 39 -10.27 -8.93 16.69
CA ILE A 39 -9.77 -7.56 16.72
C ILE A 39 -10.98 -6.68 16.95
N VAL A 40 -10.97 -5.94 18.06
CA VAL A 40 -12.09 -5.09 18.47
C VAL A 40 -11.69 -3.64 18.25
N ASP A 41 -12.43 -2.96 17.39
CA ASP A 41 -12.46 -1.52 17.22
C ASP A 41 -13.83 -1.12 16.63
N THR A 42 -14.13 0.17 16.54
CA THR A 42 -15.39 0.69 16.01
C THR A 42 -15.33 0.97 14.51
N CYS A 43 -16.50 1.02 13.87
CA CYS A 43 -16.69 1.42 12.47
C CYS A 43 -17.82 2.45 12.35
N ILE A 44 -18.01 3.27 13.39
CA ILE A 44 -19.12 4.21 13.53
C ILE A 44 -19.16 5.17 12.35
N ASN A 45 -18.02 5.77 11.97
CA ASN A 45 -17.99 6.74 10.87
C ASN A 45 -18.35 6.11 9.53
N PHE A 46 -17.96 4.86 9.30
CA PHE A 46 -18.37 4.12 8.10
C PHE A 46 -19.89 3.92 8.02
N LEU A 47 -20.54 3.68 9.17
CA LEU A 47 -21.97 3.35 9.25
C LEU A 47 -22.90 4.57 9.24
N LEU A 48 -22.36 5.79 9.37
CA LEU A 48 -23.16 7.02 9.34
C LEU A 48 -23.93 7.16 8.01
N PRO A 49 -25.23 7.53 8.03
CA PRO A 49 -26.04 7.65 6.81
C PRO A 49 -25.41 8.53 5.74
N GLN A 50 -24.82 9.67 6.11
CA GLN A 50 -24.17 10.59 5.16
C GLN A 50 -22.91 10.04 4.48
N ASN A 51 -22.38 8.90 4.95
CA ASN A 51 -21.16 8.27 4.44
C ASN A 51 -21.43 7.03 3.61
N GLN A 52 -22.68 6.55 3.51
CA GLN A 52 -23.01 5.32 2.80
C GLN A 52 -22.59 5.38 1.32
N ASP A 53 -22.86 6.49 0.63
CA ASP A 53 -22.51 6.70 -0.78
C ASP A 53 -21.00 6.90 -1.03
N LYS A 54 -20.20 6.94 0.04
CA LYS A 54 -18.73 6.99 -0.01
C LYS A 54 -18.09 5.60 0.07
N ASN A 55 -18.88 4.54 0.27
CA ASN A 55 -18.40 3.18 0.39
C ASN A 55 -18.71 2.36 -0.86
N ARG A 56 -17.68 1.86 -1.54
CA ARG A 56 -17.86 1.03 -2.75
C ARG A 56 -18.52 -0.29 -2.45
N TYR A 57 -18.24 -0.84 -1.27
CA TYR A 57 -18.80 -2.09 -0.81
C TYR A 57 -19.29 -1.94 0.64
N PRO A 58 -20.60 -2.06 0.91
CA PRO A 58 -21.18 -1.92 2.25
C PRO A 58 -20.64 -2.93 3.26
N ASP A 59 -20.21 -4.12 2.81
CA ASP A 59 -19.76 -5.21 3.68
C ASP A 59 -18.32 -5.06 4.17
N TYR A 60 -17.57 -4.06 3.69
CA TYR A 60 -16.14 -3.91 3.98
C TYR A 60 -15.86 -2.56 4.68
N PRO A 61 -16.24 -2.44 5.97
CA PRO A 61 -16.02 -1.23 6.72
C PRO A 61 -14.57 -0.99 7.07
N CYS A 62 -14.23 0.27 7.30
CA CYS A 62 -12.93 0.73 7.79
C CYS A 62 -12.97 0.96 9.31
N TRP A 63 -11.85 0.70 9.98
CA TRP A 63 -11.69 1.01 11.40
C TRP A 63 -11.72 2.51 11.65
N ASP A 64 -12.31 2.94 12.77
CA ASP A 64 -12.30 4.34 13.18
C ASP A 64 -10.92 4.77 13.70
N MET A 65 -10.21 3.91 14.46
CA MET A 65 -8.98 4.31 15.17
C MET A 65 -7.85 4.76 14.25
N SER A 66 -7.84 4.25 13.02
CA SER A 66 -6.78 4.45 12.03
C SER A 66 -7.31 5.08 10.75
N ARG A 67 -8.58 5.52 10.72
CA ARG A 67 -9.16 6.11 9.50
C ARG A 67 -8.40 7.38 9.12
N VAL A 68 -8.34 7.65 7.82
CA VAL A 68 -7.90 8.96 7.36
C VAL A 68 -9.06 9.95 7.54
N VAL A 69 -8.76 11.09 8.16
CA VAL A 69 -9.73 12.16 8.45
C VAL A 69 -9.48 13.32 7.50
N LEU A 70 -10.44 13.68 6.66
CA LEU A 70 -10.30 14.78 5.71
C LEU A 70 -10.45 16.14 6.39
N ARG A 71 -9.44 17.01 6.28
CA ARG A 71 -9.38 18.30 7.00
C ARG A 71 -10.25 19.41 6.38
N SER A 72 -10.40 19.41 5.07
CA SER A 72 -11.11 20.46 4.32
C SER A 72 -12.23 19.85 3.50
N ASN A 73 -13.26 19.32 4.17
CA ASN A 73 -14.42 18.77 3.49
C ASN A 73 -15.65 19.67 3.68
N LYS A 74 -16.46 19.83 2.62
CA LYS A 74 -17.78 20.47 2.68
C LYS A 74 -18.85 19.38 2.81
N GLY A 75 -18.91 18.71 3.95
CA GLY A 75 -20.04 17.82 4.29
C GLY A 75 -19.72 16.67 5.24
N SER A 76 -18.63 15.93 4.99
CA SER A 76 -18.19 14.83 5.86
C SER A 76 -16.68 14.61 5.77
N ASP A 77 -16.04 14.39 6.91
CA ASP A 77 -14.60 14.11 7.05
C ASP A 77 -14.18 12.70 6.63
N PHE A 78 -15.15 11.94 6.13
CA PHE A 78 -15.00 10.54 5.86
C PHE A 78 -14.50 10.26 4.44
N ILE A 79 -13.51 9.38 4.38
CA ILE A 79 -13.11 8.59 3.23
C ILE A 79 -12.83 7.16 3.72
N ASN A 80 -13.17 6.14 2.93
CA ASN A 80 -12.89 4.74 3.28
C ASN A 80 -11.41 4.41 3.05
N ALA A 81 -10.56 4.87 3.96
CA ALA A 81 -9.13 4.69 3.95
C ALA A 81 -8.59 4.59 5.38
N ASN A 82 -7.56 3.78 5.59
CA ASN A 82 -6.86 3.71 6.87
C ASN A 82 -5.35 3.88 6.70
N TYR A 83 -4.71 4.53 7.66
CA TYR A 83 -3.26 4.48 7.79
C TYR A 83 -2.81 3.07 8.14
N VAL A 84 -1.71 2.63 7.53
CA VAL A 84 -1.04 1.37 7.83
C VAL A 84 0.44 1.63 8.07
N ALA A 85 0.95 1.10 9.18
CA ALA A 85 2.34 1.22 9.55
C ALA A 85 3.22 0.36 8.63
N GLY A 86 4.39 0.89 8.30
CA GLY A 86 5.51 0.13 7.76
C GLY A 86 6.26 -0.62 8.87
N PHE A 87 7.38 -1.23 8.50
CA PHE A 87 8.35 -1.70 9.50
C PHE A 87 9.09 -0.52 10.16
N ASP A 88 9.31 0.52 9.37
CA ASP A 88 10.17 1.67 9.57
C ASP A 88 9.41 2.97 9.88
N MET A 89 8.12 3.04 9.58
CA MET A 89 7.30 4.24 9.74
C MET A 89 5.93 3.92 10.32
N SER A 90 5.43 4.74 11.24
CA SER A 90 4.10 4.56 11.86
C SER A 90 2.93 4.73 10.90
N ALA A 91 3.12 5.45 9.79
CA ALA A 91 2.15 5.65 8.72
C ALA A 91 2.85 5.61 7.35
N LYS A 92 3.34 4.43 6.96
CA LYS A 92 4.01 4.24 5.66
C LYS A 92 3.01 4.24 4.50
N PHE A 93 1.82 3.69 4.75
CA PHE A 93 0.80 3.51 3.73
C PHE A 93 -0.52 4.13 4.14
N ILE A 94 -1.32 4.45 3.13
CA ILE A 94 -2.77 4.59 3.25
C ILE A 94 -3.40 3.48 2.42
N ALA A 95 -4.09 2.55 3.08
CA ALA A 95 -4.85 1.49 2.43
C ALA A 95 -6.29 1.96 2.19
N THR A 96 -6.71 2.04 0.93
CA THR A 96 -8.03 2.56 0.55
C THR A 96 -8.72 1.68 -0.48
N GLN A 97 -10.06 1.76 -0.55
CA GLN A 97 -10.84 1.19 -1.65
C GLN A 97 -10.54 1.90 -2.98
N GLU A 98 -10.97 1.30 -4.09
CA GLU A 98 -10.91 1.97 -5.38
C GLU A 98 -11.83 3.21 -5.37
N PRO A 99 -11.31 4.40 -5.73
CA PRO A 99 -12.10 5.63 -5.78
C PRO A 99 -13.32 5.50 -6.68
N MET A 100 -14.40 6.16 -6.30
CA MET A 100 -15.66 6.20 -7.05
C MET A 100 -15.93 7.62 -7.54
N PRO A 101 -16.78 7.82 -8.57
CA PRO A 101 -17.15 9.16 -9.02
C PRO A 101 -17.58 10.11 -7.90
N SER A 102 -18.33 9.61 -6.91
CA SER A 102 -18.74 10.36 -5.72
C SER A 102 -17.61 10.72 -4.75
N THR A 103 -16.46 10.06 -4.84
CA THR A 103 -15.32 10.18 -3.90
C THR A 103 -14.01 10.58 -4.56
N PHE A 104 -14.01 11.00 -5.84
CA PHE A 104 -12.78 11.45 -6.49
C PHE A 104 -12.20 12.69 -5.83
N ASN A 105 -13.04 13.65 -5.45
CA ASN A 105 -12.55 14.82 -4.72
C ASN A 105 -11.94 14.41 -3.38
N ASP A 106 -12.66 13.59 -2.60
CA ASP A 106 -12.18 13.09 -1.31
C ASP A 106 -10.82 12.36 -1.44
N PHE A 107 -10.63 11.57 -2.49
CA PHE A 107 -9.37 10.86 -2.76
C PHE A 107 -8.20 11.82 -3.05
N TRP A 108 -8.42 12.87 -3.85
CA TRP A 108 -7.37 13.84 -4.15
C TRP A 108 -7.13 14.82 -2.99
N ALA A 109 -8.17 15.17 -2.24
CA ALA A 109 -8.04 15.91 -0.99
C ALA A 109 -7.20 15.14 0.03
N MET A 110 -7.42 13.82 0.14
CA MET A 110 -6.58 12.91 0.94
C MET A 110 -5.12 12.93 0.45
N ALA A 111 -4.89 12.68 -0.83
CA ALA A 111 -3.53 12.64 -1.39
C ALA A 111 -2.80 13.98 -1.21
N TRP A 112 -3.53 15.09 -1.32
CA TRP A 112 -3.00 16.43 -1.12
C TRP A 112 -2.70 16.71 0.36
N GLN A 113 -3.66 16.54 1.26
CA GLN A 113 -3.46 16.88 2.68
C GLN A 113 -2.34 16.03 3.32
N GLU A 114 -2.20 14.78 2.88
CA GLU A 114 -1.20 13.85 3.41
C GLU A 114 0.16 14.03 2.75
N ASN A 115 0.31 14.93 1.77
CA ASN A 115 1.53 15.11 1.00
C ASN A 115 2.01 13.81 0.31
N SER A 116 1.08 12.92 -0.05
CA SER A 116 1.39 11.65 -0.70
C SER A 116 1.99 11.87 -2.09
N ARG A 117 3.14 11.24 -2.36
CA ARG A 117 3.89 11.40 -3.62
C ARG A 117 3.82 10.18 -4.54
N VAL A 118 3.32 9.07 -4.01
CA VAL A 118 3.23 7.79 -4.71
C VAL A 118 1.84 7.19 -4.49
N ILE A 119 1.24 6.72 -5.59
CA ILE A 119 -0.02 5.97 -5.59
C ILE A 119 0.25 4.61 -6.24
N VAL A 120 -0.19 3.53 -5.60
CA VAL A 120 -0.11 2.15 -6.07
C VAL A 120 -1.53 1.63 -6.30
N MET A 121 -1.79 1.19 -7.52
CA MET A 121 -3.07 0.65 -7.97
C MET A 121 -2.90 -0.82 -8.35
N LEU A 122 -3.65 -1.69 -7.68
CA LEU A 122 -3.53 -3.15 -7.76
C LEU A 122 -4.80 -3.85 -8.28
N ASN A 123 -5.81 -3.10 -8.72
CA ASN A 123 -6.95 -3.69 -9.40
C ASN A 123 -6.58 -4.04 -10.86
N GLY A 124 -6.82 -5.30 -11.22
CA GLY A 124 -6.56 -5.86 -12.54
C GLY A 124 -7.74 -5.56 -13.44
N THR A 125 -7.46 -5.35 -14.71
CA THR A 125 -8.50 -5.19 -15.73
C THR A 125 -8.65 -6.52 -16.44
N GLU A 126 -9.85 -7.12 -16.43
CA GLU A 126 -10.18 -8.08 -17.48
C GLU A 126 -10.00 -7.39 -18.84
N GLN A 127 -9.55 -8.16 -19.83
CA GLN A 127 -9.25 -7.68 -21.20
C GLN A 127 -10.43 -6.94 -21.86
N GLN A 128 -11.66 -7.06 -21.33
CA GLN A 128 -12.85 -6.37 -21.85
C GLN A 128 -13.05 -4.92 -21.34
N GLN A 129 -12.24 -4.43 -20.40
CA GLN A 129 -12.36 -3.04 -19.90
C GLN A 129 -11.13 -2.16 -20.18
N GLN A 130 -10.37 -2.48 -21.24
CA GLN A 130 -9.11 -1.80 -21.57
C GLN A 130 -9.24 -0.28 -21.85
N VAL A 131 -10.45 0.29 -21.93
CA VAL A 131 -10.64 1.71 -22.32
C VAL A 131 -11.29 2.60 -21.23
N GLN A 132 -11.79 2.07 -20.10
CA GLN A 132 -12.56 2.88 -19.12
C GLN A 132 -11.94 3.06 -17.72
N ASN A 133 -10.75 2.51 -17.47
CA ASN A 133 -10.33 2.09 -16.12
C ASN A 133 -9.51 3.05 -15.26
N LEU A 134 -9.57 4.36 -15.51
CA LEU A 134 -9.04 5.37 -14.60
C LEU A 134 -9.96 6.60 -14.66
N LYS A 135 -11.01 6.60 -13.83
CA LYS A 135 -11.98 7.70 -13.79
C LYS A 135 -11.57 8.84 -12.84
N TYR A 136 -10.65 8.59 -11.89
CA TYR A 136 -10.14 9.61 -10.96
C TYR A 136 -8.94 10.39 -11.50
N PHE A 137 -8.38 10.00 -12.64
CA PHE A 137 -7.58 10.85 -13.52
C PHE A 137 -7.64 10.23 -14.93
N SER A 138 -7.98 11.01 -15.95
CA SER A 138 -8.15 10.46 -17.28
C SER A 138 -6.79 10.12 -17.90
N PRO A 139 -6.56 8.87 -18.34
CA PRO A 139 -5.30 8.52 -19.01
C PRO A 139 -5.25 9.07 -20.43
N ASN A 140 -6.43 9.24 -21.06
CA ASN A 140 -6.59 9.66 -22.46
C ASN A 140 -6.71 11.18 -22.61
N GLN A 141 -7.01 11.91 -21.54
CA GLN A 141 -6.97 13.37 -21.55
C GLN A 141 -5.70 13.84 -20.84
N ASP A 142 -5.14 14.95 -21.31
CA ASP A 142 -3.96 15.52 -20.67
C ASP A 142 -4.29 16.29 -19.39
N LEU A 143 -5.59 16.55 -19.18
CA LEU A 143 -6.09 17.35 -18.08
C LEU A 143 -7.42 16.77 -17.57
N THR A 144 -7.55 16.65 -16.26
CA THR A 144 -8.81 16.31 -15.57
C THR A 144 -9.04 17.35 -14.47
N ILE A 145 -10.21 17.97 -14.43
CA ILE A 145 -10.60 18.88 -13.35
C ILE A 145 -11.50 18.11 -12.40
N ILE A 146 -11.12 18.04 -11.13
CA ILE A 146 -11.87 17.38 -10.06
C ILE A 146 -12.03 18.40 -8.96
N THR A 147 -13.17 19.10 -8.98
CA THR A 147 -13.57 20.13 -8.01
C THR A 147 -12.46 21.15 -7.75
N GLU A 148 -11.60 20.94 -6.74
CA GLU A 148 -10.55 21.85 -6.29
C GLU A 148 -9.17 21.56 -6.89
N PHE A 149 -9.03 20.48 -7.66
CA PHE A 149 -7.77 20.05 -8.26
C PHE A 149 -7.82 19.98 -9.78
N ILE A 150 -6.71 20.40 -10.41
CA ILE A 150 -6.40 20.09 -11.82
C ILE A 150 -5.32 19.03 -11.83
N ILE A 151 -5.61 17.88 -12.44
CA ILE A 151 -4.68 16.77 -12.57
C ILE A 151 -4.21 16.73 -14.02
N LYS A 152 -2.94 17.02 -14.24
CA LYS A 152 -2.30 16.97 -15.56
C LYS A 152 -1.41 15.77 -15.68
N LYS A 153 -1.47 15.10 -16.82
CA LYS A 153 -0.60 13.97 -17.15
C LYS A 153 0.68 14.50 -17.80
N GLU A 154 1.82 14.37 -17.12
CA GLU A 154 3.09 14.87 -17.65
C GLU A 154 3.87 13.81 -18.42
N ARG A 155 3.89 12.57 -17.92
CA ARG A 155 4.69 11.50 -18.51
C ARG A 155 4.09 10.14 -18.21
N ILE A 156 4.13 9.25 -19.18
CA ILE A 156 3.84 7.82 -19.00
C ILE A 156 5.10 7.02 -19.31
N LYS A 157 5.41 6.03 -18.46
CA LYS A 157 6.40 4.99 -18.73
C LYS A 157 5.67 3.65 -18.73
N LEU A 158 5.63 3.01 -19.89
CA LEU A 158 5.09 1.67 -20.04
C LEU A 158 6.18 0.65 -19.71
N LYS A 159 5.85 -0.30 -18.83
CA LYS A 159 6.69 -1.47 -18.51
C LYS A 159 5.86 -2.73 -18.79
N PRO A 160 6.50 -3.89 -18.96
CA PRO A 160 5.76 -5.11 -19.32
C PRO A 160 4.62 -5.45 -18.37
N HIS A 161 4.83 -5.28 -17.06
CA HIS A 161 3.91 -5.73 -16.00
C HIS A 161 3.26 -4.58 -15.21
N TYR A 162 3.63 -3.33 -15.49
CA TYR A 162 3.09 -2.16 -14.83
C TYR A 162 3.18 -0.90 -15.69
N THR A 163 2.38 0.11 -15.39
CA THR A 163 2.56 1.46 -15.93
C THR A 163 2.91 2.43 -14.82
N GLN A 164 3.76 3.40 -15.13
CA GLN A 164 4.08 4.51 -14.26
C GLN A 164 3.67 5.83 -14.92
N THR A 165 2.72 6.53 -14.33
CA THR A 165 2.22 7.82 -14.80
C THR A 165 2.67 8.91 -13.83
N THR A 166 3.31 9.96 -14.34
CA THR A 166 3.65 11.16 -13.57
C THR A 166 2.51 12.16 -13.73
N LEU A 167 1.88 12.50 -12.62
CA LEU A 167 0.75 13.41 -12.54
C LEU A 167 1.21 14.70 -11.87
N LYS A 168 0.93 15.84 -12.50
CA LYS A 168 1.02 17.15 -11.87
C LYS A 168 -0.36 17.54 -11.35
N VAL A 169 -0.50 17.53 -10.03
CA VAL A 169 -1.73 17.94 -9.33
C VAL A 169 -1.57 19.39 -8.92
N ILE A 170 -2.52 20.24 -9.30
CA ILE A 170 -2.53 21.68 -9.04
C ILE A 170 -3.76 21.99 -8.21
N HIS A 171 -3.57 22.60 -7.04
CA HIS A 171 -4.68 23.08 -6.22
C HIS A 171 -5.14 24.44 -6.77
N ILE A 172 -6.41 24.53 -7.19
CA ILE A 172 -6.91 25.66 -7.99
C ILE A 172 -6.84 26.98 -7.23
N GLN A 173 -7.18 26.98 -5.93
CA GLN A 173 -7.26 28.21 -5.16
C GLN A 173 -5.89 28.77 -4.78
N THR A 174 -4.91 27.90 -4.50
CA THR A 174 -3.57 28.33 -4.05
C THR A 174 -2.57 28.42 -5.20
N GLY A 175 -2.86 27.79 -6.35
CA GLY A 175 -1.92 27.65 -7.46
C GLY A 175 -0.74 26.71 -7.17
N GLU A 176 -0.65 26.15 -5.95
CA GLU A 176 0.41 25.20 -5.59
C GLU A 176 0.29 23.95 -6.46
N SER A 177 1.43 23.38 -6.86
CA SER A 177 1.45 22.14 -7.64
C SER A 177 2.42 21.11 -7.10
N ARG A 178 2.06 19.84 -7.25
CA ARG A 178 2.81 18.69 -6.75
C ARG A 178 2.88 17.61 -7.82
N LEU A 179 4.04 16.98 -7.93
CA LEU A 179 4.20 15.77 -8.72
C LEU A 179 3.87 14.54 -7.88
N ILE A 180 2.98 13.70 -8.40
CA ILE A 180 2.58 12.42 -7.84
C ILE A 180 2.86 11.33 -8.89
N HIS A 181 3.56 10.27 -8.49
CA HIS A 181 3.80 9.12 -9.36
C HIS A 181 2.78 8.03 -9.08
N HIS A 182 1.95 7.76 -10.08
CA HIS A 182 0.96 6.69 -10.07
C HIS A 182 1.55 5.43 -10.70
N PHE A 183 1.45 4.32 -10.00
CA PHE A 183 1.91 3.00 -10.42
C PHE A 183 0.72 2.06 -10.50
N LYS A 184 0.43 1.55 -11.70
CA LYS A 184 -0.60 0.53 -11.92
C LYS A 184 0.04 -0.80 -12.25
N TYR A 185 -0.13 -1.79 -11.39
CA TYR A 185 0.26 -3.16 -11.70
C TYR A 185 -0.79 -3.81 -12.60
N LEU A 186 -0.36 -4.47 -13.69
CA LEU A 186 -1.27 -4.93 -14.74
C LEU A 186 -1.72 -6.38 -14.55
N ASP A 187 -0.90 -7.20 -13.89
CA ASP A 187 -1.03 -8.66 -13.96
C ASP A 187 -1.70 -9.28 -12.73
N TRP A 188 -2.30 -8.47 -11.85
CA TRP A 188 -3.05 -9.00 -10.70
C TRP A 188 -4.53 -9.10 -11.02
N LEU A 189 -4.93 -10.21 -11.64
CA LEU A 189 -6.34 -10.48 -11.98
C LEU A 189 -7.21 -10.73 -10.75
N GLU A 190 -8.54 -10.62 -10.89
CA GLU A 190 -9.50 -10.86 -9.81
C GLU A 190 -9.52 -12.30 -9.29
N THR A 191 -9.32 -13.26 -10.18
CA THR A 191 -9.47 -14.68 -9.90
C THR A 191 -8.21 -15.35 -9.33
N GLY A 192 -7.11 -14.60 -9.13
CA GLY A 192 -5.83 -15.22 -8.77
C GLY A 192 -4.81 -14.30 -8.11
N VAL A 193 -3.57 -14.76 -8.15
CA VAL A 193 -2.39 -14.05 -7.66
C VAL A 193 -1.37 -13.95 -8.79
N PRO A 194 -0.59 -12.87 -8.87
CA PRO A 194 0.33 -12.67 -9.98
C PRO A 194 1.59 -13.53 -9.83
N ASP A 195 2.43 -13.52 -10.85
CA ASP A 195 3.80 -14.05 -10.73
C ASP A 195 4.59 -13.29 -9.65
N VAL A 196 5.30 -14.04 -8.80
CA VAL A 196 6.01 -13.48 -7.64
C VAL A 196 7.21 -12.64 -8.04
N LYS A 197 7.87 -12.98 -9.15
CA LYS A 197 9.07 -12.28 -9.60
C LYS A 197 8.69 -10.92 -10.18
N THR A 198 7.71 -10.89 -11.09
CA THR A 198 7.28 -9.63 -11.72
C THR A 198 6.64 -8.68 -10.70
N PHE A 199 5.93 -9.22 -9.71
CA PHE A 199 5.39 -8.43 -8.61
C PHE A 199 6.50 -7.87 -7.70
N LEU A 200 7.53 -8.66 -7.36
CA LEU A 200 8.68 -8.18 -6.59
C LEU A 200 9.42 -7.06 -7.34
N ASP A 201 9.66 -7.23 -8.65
CA ASP A 201 10.28 -6.21 -9.51
C ASP A 201 9.47 -4.90 -9.50
N PHE A 202 8.14 -5.00 -9.50
CA PHE A 202 7.23 -3.85 -9.34
C PHE A 202 7.37 -3.18 -7.98
N MET A 203 7.36 -3.94 -6.88
CA MET A 203 7.51 -3.39 -5.53
C MET A 203 8.83 -2.64 -5.36
N ILE A 204 9.93 -3.18 -5.90
CA ILE A 204 11.25 -2.53 -5.89
C ILE A 204 11.20 -1.20 -6.66
N ALA A 205 10.54 -1.16 -7.82
CA ALA A 205 10.41 0.07 -8.59
C ALA A 205 9.62 1.16 -7.85
N VAL A 206 8.56 0.79 -7.13
CA VAL A 206 7.79 1.72 -6.29
C VAL A 206 8.65 2.23 -5.13
N ASN A 207 9.30 1.32 -4.41
CA ASN A 207 10.18 1.65 -3.27
C ASN A 207 11.32 2.60 -3.68
N ARG A 208 11.97 2.34 -4.82
CA ARG A 208 12.98 3.24 -5.41
C ARG A 208 12.43 4.65 -5.64
N LYS A 209 11.19 4.76 -6.13
CA LYS A 209 10.59 6.06 -6.42
C LYS A 209 10.23 6.80 -5.13
N ASP A 210 9.67 6.11 -4.15
CA ASP A 210 9.37 6.69 -2.84
C ASP A 210 10.65 7.26 -2.18
N GLN A 211 11.72 6.48 -2.20
CA GLN A 211 13.01 6.87 -1.62
C GLN A 211 13.70 8.02 -2.34
N GLN A 212 13.45 8.21 -3.64
CA GLN A 212 13.89 9.41 -4.34
C GLN A 212 13.28 10.69 -3.74
N TYR A 213 12.04 10.64 -3.26
CA TYR A 213 11.41 11.78 -2.59
C TYR A 213 12.02 12.04 -1.21
N PHE A 214 12.28 10.99 -0.42
CA PHE A 214 12.99 11.12 0.85
C PHE A 214 14.39 11.73 0.68
N ARG A 215 15.18 11.22 -0.28
CA ARG A 215 16.52 11.75 -0.59
C ARG A 215 16.47 13.20 -1.08
N LYS A 216 15.46 13.57 -1.86
CA LYS A 216 15.31 14.96 -2.32
C LYS A 216 15.09 15.90 -1.14
N VAL A 217 14.29 15.52 -0.15
CA VAL A 217 14.01 16.35 1.03
C VAL A 217 15.29 16.69 1.80
N VAL A 218 16.22 15.75 1.95
CA VAL A 218 17.55 16.00 2.56
C VAL A 218 18.27 17.17 1.88
N GLN A 219 18.15 17.29 0.56
CA GLN A 219 18.89 18.29 -0.22
C GLN A 219 18.22 19.67 -0.20
N VAL A 220 16.90 19.74 -0.05
CA VAL A 220 16.13 20.99 -0.24
C VAL A 220 15.35 21.46 0.98
N ASN A 221 15.48 20.80 2.13
CA ASN A 221 14.79 21.11 3.39
C ASN A 221 13.27 21.31 3.24
N GLN A 222 12.63 20.42 2.49
CA GLN A 222 11.17 20.41 2.27
C GLN A 222 10.46 19.48 3.27
N LEU A 223 9.13 19.52 3.30
CA LEU A 223 8.32 18.55 4.04
C LEU A 223 8.58 17.12 3.54
N LEU A 224 8.73 16.18 4.48
CA LEU A 224 8.82 14.75 4.19
C LEU A 224 7.65 14.29 3.30
N PRO A 225 7.90 13.40 2.33
CA PRO A 225 6.81 12.80 1.58
C PRO A 225 5.87 12.06 2.54
N GLY A 226 4.58 12.16 2.22
CA GLY A 226 3.54 11.46 2.95
C GLY A 226 3.49 9.96 2.67
N PRO A 227 2.50 9.27 3.26
CA PRO A 227 2.28 7.85 3.06
C PRO A 227 2.06 7.51 1.57
N ILE A 228 2.52 6.32 1.16
CA ILE A 228 2.18 5.73 -0.13
C ILE A 228 0.70 5.33 -0.10
N ILE A 229 -0.09 5.85 -1.03
CA ILE A 229 -1.49 5.43 -1.16
C ILE A 229 -1.52 4.12 -1.92
N VAL A 230 -2.06 3.06 -1.31
CA VAL A 230 -2.20 1.73 -1.92
C VAL A 230 -3.67 1.40 -2.02
N HIS A 231 -4.15 1.07 -3.21
CA HIS A 231 -5.53 0.66 -3.41
C HIS A 231 -5.67 -0.51 -4.39
N GLY A 232 -6.74 -1.24 -4.18
CA GLY A 232 -7.34 -2.20 -5.09
C GLY A 232 -8.85 -2.08 -4.91
N ASN A 233 -9.65 -3.02 -5.39
CA ASN A 233 -11.11 -2.85 -5.38
C ASN A 233 -11.68 -2.46 -3.99
N LYS A 234 -11.34 -3.24 -2.96
CA LYS A 234 -11.84 -3.10 -1.57
C LYS A 234 -10.82 -2.47 -0.60
N GLY A 235 -9.55 -2.37 -0.99
CA GLY A 235 -8.50 -1.89 -0.09
C GLY A 235 -8.09 -2.84 1.03
N ILE A 236 -8.33 -4.15 0.91
CA ILE A 236 -8.08 -5.16 1.98
C ILE A 236 -7.40 -6.46 1.51
N GLY A 237 -7.51 -6.80 0.22
CA GLY A 237 -6.92 -8.03 -0.34
C GLY A 237 -5.51 -7.74 -0.85
N ARG A 238 -5.41 -7.47 -2.15
CA ARG A 238 -4.17 -7.09 -2.85
C ARG A 238 -3.44 -5.92 -2.19
N THR A 239 -4.19 -4.91 -1.77
CA THR A 239 -3.69 -3.77 -0.99
C THR A 239 -2.96 -4.21 0.26
N ALA A 240 -3.58 -5.05 1.09
CA ALA A 240 -2.95 -5.54 2.30
C ALA A 240 -1.77 -6.48 2.00
N ALA A 241 -1.88 -7.33 0.97
CA ALA A 241 -0.79 -8.19 0.55
C ALA A 241 0.45 -7.38 0.11
N TYR A 242 0.27 -6.28 -0.62
CA TYR A 242 1.35 -5.34 -0.94
C TYR A 242 1.97 -4.74 0.33
N CYS A 243 1.15 -4.19 1.24
CA CYS A 243 1.66 -3.57 2.47
C CYS A 243 2.42 -4.58 3.34
N VAL A 244 1.87 -5.78 3.53
CA VAL A 244 2.50 -6.84 4.35
C VAL A 244 3.80 -7.32 3.71
N ALA A 245 3.83 -7.53 2.40
CA ALA A 245 5.05 -7.93 1.71
C ALA A 245 6.15 -6.87 1.89
N ASP A 246 5.81 -5.58 1.78
CA ASP A 246 6.77 -4.48 2.00
C ASP A 246 7.30 -4.46 3.43
N ILE A 247 6.41 -4.49 4.43
CA ILE A 247 6.77 -4.55 5.85
C ILE A 247 7.75 -5.70 6.10
N CYS A 248 7.45 -6.88 5.55
CA CYS A 248 8.28 -8.07 5.69
C CYS A 248 9.65 -7.94 5.01
N MET A 249 9.72 -7.37 3.81
CA MET A 249 10.99 -7.12 3.12
C MET A 249 11.89 -6.17 3.93
N TYR A 250 11.33 -5.07 4.43
CA TYR A 250 12.08 -4.13 5.25
C TYR A 250 12.51 -4.75 6.58
N GLN A 251 11.64 -5.51 7.24
CA GLN A 251 12.02 -6.24 8.46
C GLN A 251 13.22 -7.17 8.20
N LEU A 252 13.17 -7.95 7.13
CA LEU A 252 14.22 -8.90 6.77
C LEU A 252 15.59 -8.24 6.58
N VAL A 253 15.67 -7.12 5.86
CA VAL A 253 16.95 -6.45 5.60
C VAL A 253 17.54 -5.76 6.84
N HIS A 254 16.71 -5.43 7.83
CA HIS A 254 17.15 -4.78 9.07
C HIS A 254 17.47 -5.78 10.19
N THR A 255 16.65 -6.81 10.40
CA THR A 255 16.74 -7.68 11.58
C THR A 255 17.18 -9.10 11.28
N ALA A 256 17.29 -9.49 10.00
CA ALA A 256 17.53 -10.87 9.58
C ALA A 256 16.54 -11.89 10.21
N SER A 257 15.34 -11.41 10.55
CA SER A 257 14.26 -12.20 11.12
C SER A 257 12.92 -11.72 10.57
N ILE A 258 11.91 -12.56 10.62
CA ILE A 258 10.59 -12.25 10.06
C ILE A 258 9.47 -12.96 10.81
N SER A 259 8.33 -12.29 10.90
CA SER A 259 7.04 -12.92 11.19
C SER A 259 5.96 -12.36 10.27
N VAL A 260 5.63 -13.10 9.21
CA VAL A 260 4.48 -12.77 8.35
C VAL A 260 3.18 -12.74 9.16
N PRO A 261 2.89 -13.68 10.09
CA PRO A 261 1.73 -13.58 10.97
C PRO A 261 1.63 -12.26 11.73
N THR A 262 2.71 -11.84 12.38
CA THR A 262 2.72 -10.58 13.13
C THR A 262 2.45 -9.39 12.21
N ALA A 263 3.05 -9.36 11.02
CA ALA A 263 2.82 -8.30 10.04
C ALA A 263 1.35 -8.27 9.59
N VAL A 264 0.74 -9.42 9.29
CA VAL A 264 -0.69 -9.49 8.90
C VAL A 264 -1.60 -9.04 10.04
N ILE A 265 -1.35 -9.46 11.27
CA ILE A 265 -2.16 -9.05 12.43
C ILE A 265 -2.09 -7.54 12.62
N LYS A 266 -0.90 -6.94 12.55
CA LYS A 266 -0.73 -5.47 12.63
C LYS A 266 -1.51 -4.74 11.54
N VAL A 267 -1.42 -5.22 10.30
CA VAL A 267 -2.19 -4.63 9.19
C VAL A 267 -3.69 -4.82 9.40
N ARG A 268 -4.16 -5.95 9.95
CA ARG A 268 -5.58 -6.17 10.29
C ARG A 268 -6.08 -5.28 11.42
N GLN A 269 -5.22 -4.96 12.40
CA GLN A 269 -5.53 -4.00 13.46
C GLN A 269 -5.71 -2.58 12.92
N GLN A 270 -5.05 -2.25 11.81
CA GLN A 270 -5.11 -0.92 11.21
C GLN A 270 -6.08 -0.83 10.03
N ARG A 271 -6.30 -1.90 9.29
CA ARG A 271 -7.24 -1.99 8.16
C ARG A 271 -8.03 -3.28 8.28
N ARG A 272 -9.30 -3.14 8.67
CA ARG A 272 -10.22 -4.25 8.89
C ARG A 272 -10.26 -5.20 7.69
N PHE A 273 -10.42 -6.49 7.98
CA PHE A 273 -10.54 -7.56 6.97
C PHE A 273 -9.34 -7.74 6.04
N SER A 274 -8.18 -7.17 6.38
CA SER A 274 -6.95 -7.41 5.63
C SER A 274 -6.61 -8.91 5.54
N ILE A 275 -6.30 -9.38 4.32
CA ILE A 275 -5.92 -10.77 3.99
C ILE A 275 -6.93 -11.81 4.50
N GLN A 276 -8.19 -11.66 4.09
CA GLN A 276 -9.24 -12.64 4.40
C GLN A 276 -9.09 -13.99 3.69
N THR A 277 -8.46 -14.03 2.52
CA THR A 277 -8.34 -15.27 1.73
C THR A 277 -6.96 -15.91 1.88
N PRO A 278 -6.87 -17.25 1.94
CA PRO A 278 -5.60 -17.95 2.05
C PRO A 278 -4.68 -17.67 0.85
N ASN A 279 -5.24 -17.49 -0.35
CA ASN A 279 -4.47 -17.19 -1.56
C ASN A 279 -3.57 -15.94 -1.41
N HIS A 280 -4.09 -14.86 -0.82
CA HIS A 280 -3.29 -13.66 -0.57
C HIS A 280 -2.19 -13.92 0.48
N TYR A 281 -2.49 -14.72 1.51
CA TYR A 281 -1.53 -15.07 2.55
C TYR A 281 -0.38 -15.94 2.01
N ILE A 282 -0.71 -16.99 1.26
CA ILE A 282 0.24 -17.87 0.57
C ILE A 282 1.09 -17.05 -0.40
N PHE A 283 0.46 -16.17 -1.17
CA PHE A 283 1.17 -15.30 -2.11
C PHE A 283 2.20 -14.42 -1.42
N VAL A 284 1.85 -13.75 -0.31
CA VAL A 284 2.81 -12.96 0.48
C VAL A 284 3.99 -13.84 0.91
N ASN A 285 3.75 -15.01 1.49
CA ASN A 285 4.84 -15.90 1.91
C ASN A 285 5.74 -16.31 0.71
N ASN A 286 5.16 -16.59 -0.46
CA ASN A 286 5.92 -16.92 -1.67
C ASN A 286 6.76 -15.73 -2.18
N VAL A 287 6.23 -14.50 -2.11
CA VAL A 287 7.00 -13.28 -2.42
C VAL A 287 8.19 -13.15 -1.48
N ILE A 288 8.01 -13.41 -0.19
CA ILE A 288 9.10 -13.35 0.81
C ILE A 288 10.16 -14.42 0.56
N VAL A 289 9.77 -15.66 0.28
CA VAL A 289 10.72 -16.73 -0.08
C VAL A 289 11.49 -16.35 -1.34
N HIS A 290 10.80 -15.86 -2.38
CA HIS A 290 11.44 -15.43 -3.62
C HIS A 290 12.40 -14.25 -3.38
N PHE A 291 12.00 -13.27 -2.58
CA PHE A 291 12.85 -12.14 -2.18
C PHE A 291 14.14 -12.62 -1.50
N LEU A 292 14.05 -13.56 -0.55
CA LEU A 292 15.22 -14.11 0.15
C LEU A 292 16.18 -14.86 -0.80
N VAL A 293 15.64 -15.59 -1.79
CA VAL A 293 16.46 -16.24 -2.82
C VAL A 293 17.16 -15.18 -3.68
N THR A 294 16.44 -14.13 -4.08
CA THR A 294 16.98 -13.03 -4.89
C THR A 294 18.04 -12.22 -4.14
N LEU A 295 17.89 -11.97 -2.84
CA LEU A 295 18.90 -11.29 -2.04
C LEU A 295 20.24 -12.03 -2.01
N ARG A 296 20.23 -13.37 -2.05
CA ARG A 296 21.47 -14.17 -2.06
C ARG A 296 22.27 -13.99 -3.34
N SER A 297 21.61 -13.77 -4.47
CA SER A 297 22.25 -13.58 -5.76
C SER A 297 22.41 -12.11 -6.16
N ASN A 298 21.76 -11.18 -5.46
CA ASN A 298 21.76 -9.75 -5.76
C ASN A 298 21.99 -8.91 -4.50
N ILE A 299 23.26 -8.80 -4.09
CA ILE A 299 23.66 -7.98 -2.93
C ILE A 299 23.30 -6.51 -3.10
N THR A 300 23.25 -6.00 -4.35
CA THR A 300 22.87 -4.62 -4.63
C THR A 300 21.46 -4.31 -4.14
N MET A 301 20.52 -5.25 -4.30
CA MET A 301 19.16 -5.12 -3.79
C MET A 301 19.13 -5.02 -2.26
N PHE A 302 19.93 -5.84 -1.57
CA PHE A 302 20.08 -5.77 -0.12
C PHE A 302 20.59 -4.39 0.31
N THR A 303 21.68 -3.93 -0.31
CA THR A 303 22.28 -2.63 0.01
C THR A 303 21.34 -1.48 -0.29
N GLU A 304 20.57 -1.58 -1.38
CA GLU A 304 19.63 -0.54 -1.77
C GLU A 304 18.53 -0.39 -0.73
N LEU A 305 17.82 -1.47 -0.40
CA LEU A 305 16.76 -1.46 0.62
C LEU A 305 17.28 -1.04 2.01
N ARG A 306 18.51 -1.42 2.35
CA ARG A 306 19.14 -1.02 3.62
C ARG A 306 19.61 0.44 3.63
N SER A 307 19.89 1.03 2.47
CA SER A 307 20.28 2.44 2.30
C SER A 307 19.09 3.40 2.19
N HIS A 308 17.88 2.88 2.36
CA HIS A 308 16.67 3.69 2.36
C HIS A 308 16.66 4.59 3.59
N LEU A 309 16.45 5.88 3.36
CA LEU A 309 16.40 6.87 4.42
C LEU A 309 15.08 6.72 5.16
N MET A 310 15.17 6.66 6.48
CA MET A 310 14.02 6.61 7.38
C MET A 310 13.76 7.98 7.99
N LYS A 311 12.54 8.15 8.53
CA LYS A 311 12.21 9.35 9.30
C LYS A 311 13.19 9.56 10.46
N SER A 312 13.58 8.50 11.16
CA SER A 312 14.57 8.57 12.25
C SER A 312 15.93 9.08 11.78
N ASP A 313 16.36 8.69 10.58
CA ASP A 313 17.65 9.13 10.03
C ASP A 313 17.62 10.64 9.77
N LEU A 314 16.50 11.13 9.24
CA LEU A 314 16.27 12.55 8.98
C LEU A 314 16.12 13.35 10.27
N ASP A 315 15.34 12.87 11.23
CA ASP A 315 15.19 13.50 12.53
C ASP A 315 16.55 13.62 13.25
N ASN A 316 17.45 12.66 13.06
CA ASN A 316 18.81 12.74 13.59
C ASN A 316 19.67 13.77 12.83
N MET A 317 19.58 13.84 11.50
CA MET A 317 20.31 14.81 10.69
C MET A 317 19.97 16.27 11.03
N PHE A 318 18.73 16.57 11.42
CA PHE A 318 18.31 17.93 11.79
C PHE A 318 18.47 18.24 13.29
N LYS A 319 18.94 17.28 14.10
CA LYS A 319 19.28 17.47 15.52
C LYS A 319 20.77 17.67 15.78
N SER A 320 21.64 17.27 14.84
CA SER A 320 23.10 17.42 14.89
C SER A 320 23.56 18.77 14.34
#